data_AF-B4I9E8-F1
#
_entry.id   AF-B4I9E8-F1
#
_cell.length_a   1.000
_cell.length_b   1.000
_cell.length_c   1.000
_cell.angle_alpha   90.00
_cell.angle_beta   90.00
_cell.angle_gamma   90.00
#
_symmetry.space_group_name_H-M   'P 1'
#
loop_
_entity.id
_entity.type
_entity.pdbx_description
1 polymer ?
#
loop_
_entity_poly.entity_id
_entity_poly.type
_entity_poly.pdbx_seq_one_letter_code
_entity_poly.pdbx_strand_id
1 'polypeptide(L)'
;MAVMASIARLALFYTATFLLAEASGEDGKIVNGTTAGPGEFPFVVSLRRAKSGRHSCGATMLNPYWVLTAAHCVRGSSPEQIDLQYGSQMLARNSSQVARVAAIFVHPRYEPEDKYVNDIALLQLAQSVALSKFVQPVRLPEPRQVTPGNASAVLAGWGLNATGGVVQQHLQKVKLQVFSDTECSERHQTQLHDSQICAGLPEGGKGQCSGDSGGPLLLTDSDTQVGIVSWSIKPCARPPFPGVFTEVSAYVDWIVETVNSCSPPSSLWVGQLIVGRSPPSLSSQWI
;
A
#
# COMPACT_ATOMS: atom_id res chain seq x y z
N MET A 1 71.61 -34.85 45.16
CA MET A 1 71.30 -35.38 43.81
C MET A 1 69.78 -35.54 43.74
N ALA A 2 68.97 -34.51 43.47
CA ALA A 2 68.84 -33.68 42.26
C ALA A 2 68.49 -34.50 41.01
N VAL A 3 67.20 -34.56 40.65
CA VAL A 3 66.70 -34.36 39.28
C VAL A 3 65.27 -33.80 39.37
N MET A 4 65.06 -32.61 38.83
CA MET A 4 63.75 -31.97 38.65
C MET A 4 62.96 -32.64 37.53
N ALA A 5 61.66 -32.84 37.71
CA ALA A 5 60.73 -33.18 36.64
C ALA A 5 59.86 -31.95 36.31
N SER A 6 60.27 -31.20 35.29
CA SER A 6 59.42 -30.23 34.58
C SER A 6 58.76 -30.94 33.41
N ILE A 7 57.42 -31.04 33.38
CA ILE A 7 56.69 -31.34 32.14
C ILE A 7 55.44 -30.45 32.04
N ALA A 8 55.57 -29.51 31.11
CA ALA A 8 54.62 -28.71 30.34
C ALA A 8 53.12 -28.72 30.70
N ARG A 9 52.58 -27.51 30.95
CA ARG A 9 51.15 -27.21 30.82
C ARG A 9 50.78 -27.18 29.33
N LEU A 10 49.96 -28.13 28.87
CA LEU A 10 49.33 -28.10 27.56
C LEU A 10 48.25 -27.00 27.56
N ALA A 11 48.47 -25.88 26.88
CA ALA A 11 47.43 -24.91 26.59
C ALA A 11 46.70 -25.34 25.31
N LEU A 12 45.48 -25.88 25.43
CA LEU A 12 44.60 -26.05 24.27
C LEU A 12 44.11 -24.67 23.83
N PHE A 13 44.66 -24.16 22.74
CA PHE A 13 44.07 -23.04 22.01
C PHE A 13 42.90 -23.58 21.18
N TYR A 14 41.68 -23.46 21.69
CA TYR A 14 40.48 -23.57 20.88
C TYR A 14 40.38 -22.32 19.99
N THR A 15 40.85 -22.42 18.75
CA THR A 15 40.51 -21.44 17.73
C THR A 15 39.08 -21.69 17.29
N ALA A 16 38.15 -20.94 17.86
CA ALA A 16 36.79 -20.85 17.34
C ALA A 16 36.84 -20.21 15.95
N THR A 17 36.80 -21.04 14.90
CA THR A 17 36.55 -20.58 13.54
C THR A 17 35.10 -20.11 13.47
N PHE A 18 34.90 -18.81 13.71
CA PHE A 18 33.66 -18.14 13.38
C PHE A 18 33.49 -18.18 11.85
N LEU A 19 32.62 -19.07 11.39
CA LEU A 19 32.00 -18.97 10.07
C LEU A 19 31.23 -17.64 10.07
N LEU A 20 31.79 -16.63 9.40
CA LEU A 20 31.03 -15.43 9.03
C LEU A 20 29.94 -15.89 8.07
N ALA A 21 28.74 -16.09 8.59
CA ALA A 21 27.55 -16.07 7.76
C ALA A 21 27.47 -14.65 7.17
N GLU A 22 27.67 -14.52 5.87
CA GLU A 22 27.30 -13.31 5.14
C GLU A 22 25.80 -13.12 5.35
N ALA A 23 25.44 -12.19 6.24
CA ALA A 23 24.08 -11.68 6.31
C ALA A 23 23.82 -10.96 4.99
N SER A 24 23.12 -11.63 4.06
CA SER A 24 22.54 -10.99 2.90
C SER A 24 21.67 -9.84 3.42
N GLY A 25 22.08 -8.59 3.13
CA GLY A 25 21.39 -7.40 3.60
C GLY A 25 19.92 -7.44 3.18
N GLU A 26 19.03 -7.62 4.15
CA GLU A 26 17.62 -7.32 3.95
C GLU A 26 17.49 -5.79 3.85
N ASP A 27 17.41 -5.28 2.62
CA ASP A 27 17.06 -3.89 2.34
C ASP A 27 15.58 -3.64 2.74
N GLY A 28 15.36 -3.45 4.04
CA GLY A 28 14.05 -3.20 4.66
C GLY A 28 13.50 -1.82 4.36
N LYS A 29 12.52 -1.72 3.46
CA LYS A 29 11.90 -0.47 3.00
C LYS A 29 10.38 -0.71 2.85
N ILE A 30 9.53 0.24 3.29
CA ILE A 30 8.36 0.00 4.20
C ILE A 30 8.84 -0.64 5.52
N VAL A 31 8.21 -0.41 6.68
CA VAL A 31 8.78 -0.91 7.95
C VAL A 31 9.00 -2.43 7.84
N ASN A 32 10.26 -2.84 7.73
CA ASN A 32 10.72 -4.19 7.40
C ASN A 32 10.01 -4.87 6.20
N GLY A 33 9.78 -4.11 5.12
CA GLY A 33 9.30 -4.59 3.82
C GLY A 33 10.43 -4.95 2.84
N THR A 34 10.08 -5.39 1.63
CA THR A 34 11.03 -5.71 0.56
C THR A 34 10.71 -4.95 -0.72
N THR A 35 11.70 -4.78 -1.59
CA THR A 35 11.49 -4.08 -2.86
C THR A 35 10.55 -4.87 -3.78
N ALA A 36 9.54 -4.19 -4.30
CA ALA A 36 8.63 -4.74 -5.30
C ALA A 36 9.33 -4.81 -6.67
N GLY A 37 8.95 -5.80 -7.48
CA GLY A 37 9.47 -5.96 -8.83
C GLY A 37 8.82 -5.00 -9.84
N PRO A 38 9.47 -4.74 -11.00
CA PRO A 38 8.90 -3.88 -12.02
C PRO A 38 7.57 -4.44 -12.54
N GLY A 39 6.49 -3.66 -12.40
CA GLY A 39 5.15 -4.09 -12.83
C GLY A 39 4.49 -5.11 -11.91
N GLU A 40 5.04 -5.39 -10.73
CA GLU A 40 4.40 -6.30 -9.76
C GLU A 40 3.05 -5.74 -9.28
N PHE A 41 2.96 -4.43 -9.07
CA PHE A 41 1.73 -3.74 -8.71
C PHE A 41 1.41 -2.65 -9.74
N PRO A 42 0.91 -3.02 -10.94
CA PRO A 42 0.74 -2.10 -12.08
C PRO A 42 -0.37 -1.04 -11.87
N PHE A 43 -1.12 -1.16 -10.79
CA PHE A 43 -2.17 -0.21 -10.39
C PHE A 43 -1.70 0.79 -9.33
N VAL A 44 -0.53 0.61 -8.72
CA VAL A 44 -0.05 1.51 -7.66
C VAL A 44 0.42 2.84 -8.28
N VAL A 45 -0.08 3.94 -7.73
CA VAL A 45 0.16 5.30 -8.20
C VAL A 45 0.78 6.12 -7.07
N SER A 46 1.75 6.97 -7.41
CA SER A 46 2.34 7.93 -6.49
C SER A 46 1.62 9.27 -6.64
N LEU A 47 0.93 9.70 -5.57
CA LEU A 47 0.33 11.02 -5.47
C LEU A 47 1.38 12.03 -5.04
N ARG A 48 1.53 13.09 -5.84
CA ARG A 48 2.63 14.05 -5.74
C ARG A 48 2.13 15.48 -5.65
N ARG A 49 2.86 16.30 -4.91
CA ARG A 49 2.70 17.76 -4.94
C ARG A 49 3.23 18.29 -6.26
N ALA A 50 2.36 18.80 -7.13
CA ALA A 50 2.69 19.20 -8.50
C ALA A 50 3.88 20.18 -8.55
N LYS A 51 3.91 21.18 -7.66
CA LYS A 51 4.97 22.20 -7.61
C LYS A 51 6.38 21.63 -7.36
N SER A 52 6.51 20.57 -6.57
CA SER A 52 7.82 20.04 -6.14
C SER A 52 8.15 18.66 -6.71
N GLY A 53 7.19 18.03 -7.38
CA GLY A 53 7.26 16.63 -7.81
C GLY A 53 7.47 15.65 -6.65
N ARG A 54 7.19 16.04 -5.40
CA ARG A 54 7.50 15.23 -4.22
C ARG A 54 6.32 14.31 -3.93
N HIS A 55 6.61 13.03 -3.73
CA HIS A 55 5.65 12.05 -3.24
C HIS A 55 5.06 12.50 -1.89
N SER A 56 3.75 12.38 -1.75
CA SER A 56 3.03 12.69 -0.51
C SER A 56 2.15 11.55 -0.02
N CYS A 57 1.54 10.79 -0.93
CA CYS A 57 0.65 9.68 -0.63
C CYS A 57 0.73 8.62 -1.73
N GLY A 58 0.30 7.40 -1.40
CA GLY A 58 -0.10 6.40 -2.39
C GLY A 58 -1.49 6.67 -2.95
N ALA A 59 -1.79 6.00 -4.06
CA ALA A 59 -3.09 5.95 -4.70
C ALA A 59 -3.16 4.68 -5.57
N THR A 60 -4.33 4.37 -6.12
CA THR A 60 -4.54 3.16 -6.92
C THR A 60 -5.40 3.43 -8.16
N MET A 61 -4.97 2.94 -9.32
CA MET A 61 -5.68 3.06 -10.58
C MET A 61 -6.94 2.19 -10.58
N LEU A 62 -8.12 2.78 -10.80
CA LEU A 62 -9.39 2.04 -10.95
C LEU A 62 -9.70 1.75 -12.41
N ASN A 63 -9.37 2.68 -13.31
CA ASN A 63 -9.52 2.56 -14.76
C ASN A 63 -8.68 3.67 -15.44
N PRO A 64 -8.63 3.78 -16.79
CA PRO A 64 -7.84 4.80 -17.48
C PRO A 64 -8.10 6.26 -17.07
N TYR A 65 -9.20 6.58 -16.40
CA TYR A 65 -9.62 7.93 -16.02
C TYR A 65 -9.77 8.15 -14.52
N TRP A 66 -9.74 7.11 -13.69
CA TRP A 66 -10.12 7.20 -12.28
C TRP A 66 -9.09 6.56 -11.37
N VAL A 67 -8.76 7.27 -10.29
CA VAL A 67 -7.78 6.86 -9.29
C VAL A 67 -8.40 6.98 -7.90
N LEU A 68 -8.17 5.98 -7.05
CA LEU A 68 -8.59 5.87 -5.67
C LEU A 68 -7.47 6.28 -4.71
N THR A 69 -7.78 7.04 -3.66
CA THR A 69 -6.84 7.39 -2.59
C THR A 69 -7.60 7.69 -1.28
N ALA A 70 -6.88 8.09 -0.24
CA ALA A 70 -7.48 8.53 1.03
C ALA A 70 -7.92 10.00 0.94
N ALA A 71 -9.00 10.35 1.62
CA ALA A 71 -9.51 11.72 1.67
C ALA A 71 -8.50 12.69 2.28
N HIS A 72 -7.82 12.30 3.36
CA HIS A 72 -6.84 13.14 4.05
C HIS A 72 -5.64 13.51 3.18
N CYS A 73 -5.37 12.75 2.10
CA CYS A 73 -4.30 13.06 1.15
C CYS A 73 -4.61 14.26 0.26
N VAL A 74 -5.91 14.57 0.05
CA VAL A 74 -6.36 15.51 -0.99
C VAL A 74 -7.33 16.57 -0.50
N ARG A 75 -7.92 16.41 0.70
CA ARG A 75 -8.82 17.41 1.30
C ARG A 75 -8.16 18.79 1.34
N GLY A 76 -8.86 19.79 0.83
CA GLY A 76 -8.39 21.19 0.77
C GLY A 76 -7.38 21.49 -0.33
N SER A 77 -7.03 20.51 -1.18
CA SER A 77 -6.19 20.73 -2.37
C SER A 77 -7.06 21.06 -3.59
N SER A 78 -6.53 21.86 -4.52
CA SER A 78 -7.11 22.00 -5.86
C SER A 78 -6.50 20.97 -6.83
N PRO A 79 -7.19 20.60 -7.94
CA PRO A 79 -6.68 19.63 -8.91
C PRO A 79 -5.27 19.94 -9.43
N GLU A 80 -4.95 21.21 -9.66
CA GLU A 80 -3.66 21.67 -10.21
C GLU A 80 -2.49 21.50 -9.24
N GLN A 81 -2.78 21.29 -7.95
CA GLN A 81 -1.78 21.04 -6.91
C GLN A 81 -1.35 19.58 -6.83
N ILE A 82 -2.06 18.68 -7.53
CA ILE A 82 -1.87 17.24 -7.47
C ILE A 82 -1.46 16.71 -8.84
N ASP A 83 -0.37 15.96 -8.86
CA ASP A 83 0.09 15.18 -10.01
C ASP A 83 0.20 13.70 -9.61
N LEU A 84 -0.04 12.81 -10.57
CA LEU A 84 -0.02 11.37 -10.34
C LEU A 84 1.07 10.71 -11.18
N GLN A 85 2.11 10.18 -10.54
CA GLN A 85 3.11 9.36 -11.24
C GLN A 85 2.65 7.91 -11.23
N TYR A 86 2.59 7.29 -12.41
CA TYR A 86 2.08 5.93 -12.61
C TYR A 86 3.04 5.09 -13.44
N GLY A 87 2.87 3.77 -13.44
CA GLY A 87 3.59 2.81 -14.30
C GLY A 87 5.11 2.77 -14.17
N SER A 88 5.63 3.16 -13.01
CA SER A 88 7.02 2.99 -12.64
C SER A 88 7.10 2.63 -11.16
N GLN A 89 7.98 1.69 -10.82
CA GLN A 89 8.29 1.35 -9.43
C GLN A 89 9.21 2.41 -8.78
N MET A 90 9.85 3.29 -9.55
CA MET A 90 10.82 4.25 -9.06
C MET A 90 10.23 5.66 -8.99
N LEU A 91 10.25 6.28 -7.82
CA LEU A 91 9.94 7.70 -7.68
C LEU A 91 10.99 8.55 -8.41
N ALA A 92 10.52 9.48 -9.24
CA ALA A 92 11.38 10.42 -9.95
C ALA A 92 10.77 11.83 -9.92
N ARG A 93 11.51 12.79 -9.34
CA ARG A 93 11.06 14.19 -9.23
C ARG A 93 10.70 14.80 -10.59
N ASN A 94 11.42 14.45 -11.65
CA ASN A 94 11.20 14.94 -13.00
C ASN A 94 10.64 13.82 -13.93
N SER A 95 9.83 12.91 -13.40
CA SER A 95 9.19 11.86 -14.21
C SER A 95 8.41 12.47 -15.37
N SER A 96 8.60 11.95 -16.58
CA SER A 96 7.77 12.26 -17.76
C SER A 96 6.43 11.52 -17.74
N GLN A 97 6.29 10.49 -16.91
CA GLN A 97 5.09 9.66 -16.81
C GLN A 97 4.21 10.13 -15.65
N VAL A 98 3.50 11.21 -15.89
CA VAL A 98 2.64 11.91 -14.91
C VAL A 98 1.29 12.24 -15.53
N ALA A 99 0.21 11.95 -14.81
CA ALA A 99 -1.15 12.36 -15.15
C ALA A 99 -1.59 13.57 -14.31
N ARG A 100 -2.35 14.47 -14.95
CA ARG A 100 -2.99 15.62 -14.29
C ARG A 100 -4.37 15.23 -13.78
N VAL A 101 -4.76 15.83 -12.65
CA VAL A 101 -6.10 15.69 -12.08
C VAL A 101 -7.00 16.78 -12.64
N ALA A 102 -8.21 16.41 -13.08
CA ALA A 102 -9.26 17.34 -13.48
C ALA A 102 -10.22 17.64 -12.34
N ALA A 103 -10.55 16.64 -11.52
CA ALA A 103 -11.48 16.80 -10.41
C ALA A 103 -11.13 15.88 -9.23
N ILE A 104 -11.48 16.35 -8.03
CA ILE A 104 -11.27 15.67 -6.75
C ILE A 104 -12.63 15.46 -6.10
N PHE A 105 -12.93 14.22 -5.73
CA PHE A 105 -14.18 13.81 -5.09
C PHE A 105 -13.83 13.21 -3.73
N VAL A 106 -13.86 14.05 -2.69
CA VAL A 106 -13.75 13.58 -1.29
C VAL A 106 -15.11 13.03 -0.88
N HIS A 107 -15.12 11.89 -0.18
CA HIS A 107 -16.37 11.34 0.34
C HIS A 107 -17.10 12.38 1.21
N PRO A 108 -18.40 12.64 0.97
CA PRO A 108 -19.11 13.78 1.58
C PRO A 108 -19.24 13.69 3.11
N ARG A 109 -19.06 12.50 3.68
CA ARG A 109 -19.08 12.25 5.13
C ARG A 109 -17.68 12.05 5.74
N TYR A 110 -16.62 12.45 5.04
CA TYR A 110 -15.26 12.36 5.59
C TYR A 110 -15.10 13.24 6.84
N GLU A 111 -14.75 12.61 7.96
CA GLU A 111 -14.64 13.24 9.28
C GLU A 111 -13.27 12.87 9.92
N PRO A 112 -12.24 13.74 9.78
CA PRO A 112 -10.90 13.52 10.32
C PRO A 112 -10.89 13.40 11.85
N GLU A 113 -11.75 14.14 12.52
CA GLU A 113 -11.82 14.22 13.97
C GLU A 113 -12.42 12.95 14.60
N ASP A 114 -13.23 12.21 13.85
CA ASP A 114 -13.80 10.92 14.24
C ASP A 114 -12.98 9.76 13.64
N LYS A 115 -11.71 9.67 14.07
CA LYS A 115 -10.78 8.58 13.70
C LYS A 115 -10.68 8.37 12.19
N TYR A 116 -10.72 9.45 11.41
CA TYR A 116 -10.65 9.40 9.94
C TYR A 116 -11.75 8.50 9.33
N VAL A 117 -12.98 8.56 9.84
CA VAL A 117 -14.10 7.84 9.23
C VAL A 117 -14.41 8.40 7.84
N ASN A 118 -14.76 7.51 6.91
CA ASN A 118 -14.93 7.80 5.49
C ASN A 118 -13.71 8.46 4.82
N ASP A 119 -12.50 8.03 5.20
CA ASP A 119 -11.24 8.50 4.62
C ASP A 119 -10.97 7.88 3.24
N ILE A 120 -11.74 8.32 2.25
CA ILE A 120 -11.68 7.88 0.87
C ILE A 120 -11.96 9.05 -0.08
N ALA A 121 -11.21 9.09 -1.19
CA ALA A 121 -11.40 10.04 -2.27
C ALA A 121 -11.14 9.42 -3.64
N LEU A 122 -11.83 9.96 -4.65
CA LEU A 122 -11.61 9.65 -6.06
C LEU A 122 -11.01 10.85 -6.78
N LEU A 123 -10.10 10.57 -7.70
CA LEU A 123 -9.47 11.55 -8.57
C LEU A 123 -9.82 11.21 -10.01
N GLN A 124 -10.43 12.16 -10.72
CA GLN A 124 -10.67 12.06 -12.15
C GLN A 124 -9.46 12.65 -12.89
N LEU A 125 -8.91 11.89 -13.83
CA LEU A 125 -7.78 12.33 -14.65
C LEU A 125 -8.25 13.27 -15.76
N ALA A 126 -7.45 14.28 -16.07
CA ALA A 126 -7.72 15.20 -17.16
C ALA A 126 -7.62 14.55 -18.55
N GLN A 127 -6.83 13.47 -18.65
CA GLN A 127 -6.68 12.67 -19.86
C GLN A 127 -6.57 11.20 -19.48
N SER A 128 -7.04 10.31 -20.36
CA SER A 128 -6.90 8.87 -20.15
C SER A 128 -5.43 8.46 -20.13
N VAL A 129 -5.10 7.49 -19.29
CA VAL A 129 -3.82 6.80 -19.31
C VAL A 129 -3.95 5.52 -20.14
N ALA A 130 -2.98 5.26 -21.02
CA ALA A 130 -2.91 4.02 -21.79
C ALA A 130 -2.54 2.83 -20.89
N LEU A 131 -3.32 1.74 -20.97
CA LEU A 131 -3.03 0.50 -20.26
C LEU A 131 -1.80 -0.21 -20.85
N SER A 132 -1.02 -0.85 -20.00
CA SER A 132 0.19 -1.60 -20.38
C SER A 132 0.53 -2.65 -19.32
N LYS A 133 1.58 -3.45 -19.52
CA LYS A 133 2.06 -4.36 -18.45
C LYS A 133 2.47 -3.67 -17.14
N PHE A 134 2.68 -2.35 -17.17
CA PHE A 134 3.02 -1.55 -15.99
C PHE A 134 1.86 -0.69 -15.50
N VAL A 135 0.75 -0.64 -16.24
CA VAL A 135 -0.40 0.20 -15.94
C VAL A 135 -1.67 -0.61 -16.16
N GLN A 136 -2.28 -1.05 -15.07
CA GLN A 136 -3.52 -1.81 -15.07
C GLN A 136 -4.44 -1.29 -13.97
N PRO A 137 -5.76 -1.46 -14.09
CA PRO A 137 -6.67 -1.23 -12.98
C PRO A 137 -6.52 -2.31 -11.90
N VAL A 138 -6.78 -1.94 -10.64
CA VAL A 138 -6.89 -2.89 -9.53
C VAL A 138 -8.24 -3.61 -9.53
N ARG A 139 -8.32 -4.77 -8.87
CA ARG A 139 -9.59 -5.43 -8.56
C ARG A 139 -10.19 -4.85 -7.28
N LEU A 140 -11.48 -4.54 -7.31
CA LEU A 140 -12.25 -4.16 -6.11
C LEU A 140 -13.00 -5.39 -5.56
N PRO A 141 -13.26 -5.43 -4.25
CA PRO A 141 -14.12 -6.44 -3.64
C PRO A 141 -15.58 -6.23 -4.05
N GLU A 142 -16.42 -7.24 -3.78
CA GLU A 142 -17.87 -7.07 -3.85
C GLU A 142 -18.36 -6.06 -2.77
N PRO A 143 -19.46 -5.32 -3.01
CA PRO A 143 -20.04 -4.45 -2.00
C PRO A 143 -20.34 -5.21 -0.70
N ARG A 144 -19.86 -4.67 0.43
CA ARG A 144 -19.99 -5.27 1.77
C ARG A 144 -19.39 -6.68 1.91
N GLN A 145 -18.48 -7.07 1.01
CA GLN A 145 -17.69 -8.29 1.18
C GLN A 145 -16.88 -8.23 2.47
N VAL A 146 -17.07 -9.23 3.32
CA VAL A 146 -16.29 -9.39 4.55
C VAL A 146 -14.92 -9.95 4.20
N THR A 147 -13.86 -9.29 4.69
CA THR A 147 -12.50 -9.84 4.66
C THR A 147 -12.25 -10.61 5.96
N PRO A 148 -12.01 -11.94 5.92
CA PRO A 148 -11.81 -12.71 7.15
C PRO A 148 -10.59 -12.25 7.94
N GLY A 149 -10.70 -12.29 9.27
CA GLY A 149 -9.53 -12.22 10.15
C GLY A 149 -8.51 -13.31 9.80
N ASN A 150 -7.23 -12.98 9.95
CA ASN A 150 -6.06 -13.76 9.52
C ASN A 150 -5.88 -13.91 8.00
N ALA A 151 -6.68 -13.23 7.16
CA ALA A 151 -6.42 -13.20 5.73
C ALA A 151 -5.03 -12.61 5.44
N SER A 152 -4.30 -13.26 4.51
CA SER A 152 -2.96 -12.82 4.10
C SER A 152 -3.09 -11.64 3.15
N ALA A 153 -2.50 -10.51 3.54
CA ALA A 153 -2.53 -9.28 2.76
C ALA A 153 -1.12 -8.75 2.45
N VAL A 154 -1.04 -7.92 1.42
CA VAL A 154 0.17 -7.20 1.02
C VAL A 154 -0.14 -5.71 0.98
N LEU A 155 0.65 -4.92 1.70
CA LEU A 155 0.69 -3.48 1.54
C LEU A 155 1.81 -3.12 0.55
N ALA A 156 1.52 -2.26 -0.43
CA ALA A 156 2.50 -1.73 -1.36
C ALA A 156 2.56 -0.19 -1.34
N GLY A 157 3.76 0.39 -1.33
CA GLY A 157 3.93 1.83 -1.18
C GLY A 157 5.38 2.31 -1.16
N TRP A 158 5.55 3.63 -1.02
CA TRP A 158 6.87 4.30 -0.94
C TRP A 158 7.08 5.05 0.38
N GLY A 159 6.22 4.81 1.38
CA GLY A 159 6.26 5.48 2.66
C GLY A 159 7.58 5.30 3.41
N LEU A 160 7.70 5.98 4.55
CA LEU A 160 8.91 5.95 5.34
C LEU A 160 9.26 4.52 5.79
N ASN A 161 10.55 4.18 5.82
CA ASN A 161 11.01 2.91 6.39
C ASN A 161 10.86 2.84 7.92
N ALA A 162 10.73 3.98 8.59
CA ALA A 162 10.53 4.10 10.03
C ALA A 162 9.93 5.47 10.38
N THR A 163 9.50 5.65 11.63
CA THR A 163 9.08 6.99 12.10
C THR A 163 10.25 7.95 12.08
N GLY A 164 10.10 9.07 11.37
CA GLY A 164 11.21 10.01 11.14
C GLY A 164 12.27 9.51 10.15
N GLY A 165 12.01 8.39 9.47
CA GLY A 165 12.88 7.82 8.44
C GLY A 165 12.77 8.54 7.10
N VAL A 166 13.09 7.82 6.01
CA VAL A 166 13.11 8.39 4.65
C VAL A 166 12.09 7.72 3.74
N VAL A 167 11.52 8.50 2.81
CA VAL A 167 10.68 7.99 1.72
C VAL A 167 11.53 7.08 0.84
N GLN A 168 10.94 5.98 0.39
CA GLN A 168 11.64 4.98 -0.40
C GLN A 168 11.60 5.33 -1.88
N GLN A 169 12.75 5.24 -2.54
CA GLN A 169 12.83 5.55 -3.97
C GLN A 169 12.22 4.45 -4.83
N HIS A 170 12.42 3.20 -4.45
CA HIS A 170 11.81 2.04 -5.09
C HIS A 170 10.52 1.65 -4.37
N LEU A 171 9.53 1.18 -5.11
CA LEU A 171 8.28 0.67 -4.56
C LEU A 171 8.59 -0.51 -3.65
N GLN A 172 7.92 -0.54 -2.53
CA GLN A 172 8.10 -1.55 -1.51
C GLN A 172 6.81 -2.32 -1.31
N LYS A 173 6.95 -3.53 -0.77
CA LYS A 173 5.84 -4.38 -0.36
C LYS A 173 6.11 -5.01 1.00
N VAL A 174 5.06 -5.24 1.77
CA VAL A 174 5.15 -5.97 3.03
C VAL A 174 3.95 -6.88 3.21
N LYS A 175 4.19 -8.11 3.65
CA LYS A 175 3.14 -9.06 4.00
C LYS A 175 2.61 -8.75 5.40
N LEU A 176 1.29 -8.71 5.53
CA LEU A 176 0.55 -8.44 6.75
C LEU A 176 -0.58 -9.47 6.90
N GLN A 177 -1.16 -9.53 8.09
CA GLN A 177 -2.38 -10.26 8.37
C GLN A 177 -3.50 -9.28 8.66
N VAL A 178 -4.69 -9.56 8.15
CA VAL A 178 -5.91 -8.83 8.51
C VAL A 178 -6.31 -9.22 9.93
N PHE A 179 -6.65 -8.23 10.75
CA PHE A 179 -7.20 -8.43 12.09
C PHE A 179 -8.73 -8.38 12.00
N SER A 180 -9.42 -9.19 12.82
CA SER A 180 -10.88 -9.05 12.96
C SER A 180 -11.24 -7.71 13.58
N ASP A 181 -12.45 -7.21 13.33
CA ASP A 181 -12.93 -5.92 13.86
C ASP A 181 -12.90 -5.89 15.40
N THR A 182 -13.26 -7.02 16.02
CA THR A 182 -13.19 -7.21 17.47
C THR A 182 -11.75 -7.09 17.97
N GLU A 183 -10.83 -7.87 17.39
CA GLU A 183 -9.42 -7.84 17.82
C GLU A 183 -8.79 -6.47 17.56
N CYS A 184 -9.12 -5.83 16.45
CA CYS A 184 -8.60 -4.50 16.15
C CYS A 184 -9.11 -3.46 17.15
N SER A 185 -10.41 -3.47 17.47
CA SER A 185 -11.00 -2.57 18.46
C SER A 185 -10.44 -2.80 19.85
N GLU A 186 -10.21 -4.05 20.24
CA GLU A 186 -9.56 -4.42 21.51
C GLU A 186 -8.12 -3.88 21.59
N ARG A 187 -7.32 -4.06 20.53
CA ARG A 187 -5.93 -3.60 20.47
C ARG A 187 -5.82 -2.08 20.53
N HIS A 188 -6.75 -1.35 19.89
CA HIS A 188 -6.81 0.12 19.96
C HIS A 188 -7.57 0.66 21.17
N GLN A 189 -8.14 -0.22 22.01
CA GLN A 189 -8.95 0.13 23.19
C GLN A 189 -10.08 1.11 22.85
N THR A 190 -10.66 0.94 21.66
CA THR A 190 -11.71 1.82 21.16
C THR A 190 -12.54 1.11 20.09
N GLN A 191 -13.83 1.41 20.03
CA GLN A 191 -14.67 0.90 18.94
C GLN A 191 -14.24 1.56 17.63
N LEU A 192 -13.77 0.76 16.68
CA LEU A 192 -13.55 1.22 15.31
C LEU A 192 -14.85 1.22 14.53
N HIS A 193 -14.88 2.01 13.45
CA HIS A 193 -16.03 2.07 12.56
C HIS A 193 -16.08 0.82 11.68
N ASP A 194 -17.26 0.30 11.39
CA ASP A 194 -17.48 -0.85 10.49
C ASP A 194 -17.00 -0.61 9.05
N SER A 195 -16.57 0.62 8.73
CA SER A 195 -15.98 0.97 7.44
C SER A 195 -14.44 0.99 7.49
N GLN A 196 -13.84 0.38 8.51
CA GLN A 196 -12.40 0.33 8.73
C GLN A 196 -11.94 -1.12 8.86
N ILE A 197 -10.81 -1.42 8.24
CA ILE A 197 -10.16 -2.74 8.30
C ILE A 197 -8.75 -2.56 8.84
N CYS A 198 -8.27 -3.54 9.60
CA CYS A 198 -6.95 -3.48 10.22
C CYS A 198 -6.00 -4.53 9.66
N ALA A 199 -4.75 -4.14 9.46
CA ALA A 199 -3.71 -5.09 9.06
C ALA A 199 -2.35 -4.77 9.71
N GLY A 200 -1.60 -5.82 10.02
CA GLY A 200 -0.33 -5.74 10.72
C GLY A 200 0.29 -7.11 10.92
N LEU A 201 1.26 -7.20 11.81
CA LEU A 201 1.68 -8.46 12.42
C LEU A 201 1.35 -8.43 13.91
N PRO A 202 0.93 -9.55 14.53
CA PRO A 202 0.65 -9.61 15.97
C PRO A 202 1.80 -9.10 16.84
N GLU A 203 3.03 -9.43 16.46
CA GLU A 203 4.28 -8.99 17.08
C GLU A 203 4.72 -7.56 16.71
N GLY A 204 4.03 -6.93 15.75
CA GLY A 204 4.39 -5.64 15.19
C GLY A 204 5.62 -5.69 14.28
N GLY A 205 6.33 -4.57 14.15
CA GLY A 205 7.58 -4.49 13.41
C GLY A 205 7.46 -4.51 11.88
N LYS A 206 6.26 -4.75 11.32
CA LYS A 206 5.93 -4.59 9.90
C LYS A 206 4.63 -3.82 9.71
N GLY A 207 4.59 -2.93 8.72
CA GLY A 207 3.37 -2.20 8.37
C GLY A 207 3.60 -0.84 7.74
N GLN A 208 2.49 -0.12 7.56
CA GLN A 208 2.46 1.22 6.98
C GLN A 208 3.23 2.26 7.79
N CYS A 209 3.71 3.29 7.11
CA CYS A 209 4.21 4.50 7.74
C CYS A 209 3.81 5.75 6.94
N SER A 210 4.31 6.92 7.35
CA SER A 210 3.97 8.17 6.66
C SER A 210 4.37 8.10 5.18
N GLY A 211 3.50 8.56 4.28
CA GLY A 211 3.70 8.46 2.83
C GLY A 211 3.05 7.22 2.19
N ASP A 212 2.78 6.16 2.96
CA ASP A 212 1.96 5.04 2.45
C ASP A 212 0.46 5.39 2.37
N SER A 213 0.03 6.43 3.10
CA SER A 213 -1.33 7.00 3.10
C SER A 213 -1.97 7.01 1.72
N GLY A 214 -3.20 6.52 1.60
CA GLY A 214 -3.92 6.40 0.33
C GLY A 214 -3.50 5.23 -0.57
N GLY A 215 -2.42 4.52 -0.23
CA GLY A 215 -1.97 3.31 -0.94
C GLY A 215 -2.83 2.08 -0.62
N PRO A 216 -2.68 0.99 -1.42
CA PRO A 216 -3.54 -0.18 -1.32
C PRO A 216 -3.07 -1.19 -0.27
N LEU A 217 -4.03 -1.82 0.39
CA LEU A 217 -3.89 -3.12 1.04
C LEU A 217 -4.58 -4.18 0.17
N LEU A 218 -3.83 -5.18 -0.27
CA LEU A 218 -4.25 -6.17 -1.28
C LEU A 218 -4.34 -7.56 -0.65
N LEU A 219 -5.34 -8.36 -1.02
CA LEU A 219 -5.31 -9.79 -0.70
C LEU A 219 -4.24 -10.50 -1.53
N THR A 220 -3.45 -11.37 -0.89
CA THR A 220 -2.28 -12.02 -1.52
C THR A 220 -2.65 -12.97 -2.66
N ASP A 221 -3.84 -13.56 -2.60
CA ASP A 221 -4.32 -14.58 -3.54
C ASP A 221 -4.94 -13.99 -4.82
N SER A 222 -5.35 -12.73 -4.76
CA SER A 222 -6.24 -12.14 -5.75
C SER A 222 -5.92 -10.70 -6.09
N ASP A 223 -4.90 -10.07 -5.51
CA ASP A 223 -4.60 -8.64 -5.71
C ASP A 223 -5.83 -7.72 -5.57
N THR A 224 -6.83 -8.16 -4.81
CA THR A 224 -8.07 -7.42 -4.58
C THR A 224 -7.78 -6.38 -3.51
N GLN A 225 -8.02 -5.11 -3.80
CA GLN A 225 -7.79 -4.03 -2.86
C GLN A 225 -8.90 -4.00 -1.80
N VAL A 226 -8.60 -4.52 -0.62
CA VAL A 226 -9.54 -4.56 0.52
C VAL A 226 -9.40 -3.34 1.43
N GLY A 227 -8.26 -2.63 1.37
CA GLY A 227 -8.01 -1.47 2.21
C GLY A 227 -7.32 -0.30 1.50
N ILE A 228 -7.51 0.90 2.06
CA ILE A 228 -6.78 2.12 1.72
C ILE A 228 -6.06 2.59 2.98
N VAL A 229 -4.74 2.77 2.94
CA VAL A 229 -3.94 3.22 4.09
C VAL A 229 -4.50 4.54 4.65
N SER A 230 -4.96 4.53 5.91
CA SER A 230 -5.58 5.70 6.53
C SER A 230 -4.74 6.25 7.68
N TRP A 231 -4.65 5.54 8.81
CA TRP A 231 -3.94 6.04 9.99
C TRP A 231 -3.28 4.93 10.81
N SER A 232 -2.29 5.32 11.62
CA SER A 232 -1.64 4.41 12.57
C SER A 232 -1.18 5.17 13.81
N ILE A 233 -1.11 4.47 14.95
CA ILE A 233 -0.39 4.96 16.12
C ILE A 233 1.12 5.02 15.79
N LYS A 234 1.83 5.98 16.37
CA LYS A 234 3.29 6.13 16.23
C LYS A 234 4.03 5.63 17.48
N PRO A 235 5.25 5.08 17.34
CA PRO A 235 5.97 4.80 16.09
C PRO A 235 5.26 3.83 15.14
N CYS A 236 5.52 3.93 13.84
CA CYS A 236 4.99 3.05 12.80
C CYS A 236 5.25 1.57 13.14
N ALA A 237 4.26 0.71 12.85
CA ALA A 237 4.28 -0.72 13.16
C ALA A 237 4.55 -1.07 14.64
N ARG A 238 4.16 -0.17 15.57
CA ARG A 238 4.29 -0.39 17.01
C ARG A 238 3.29 -1.44 17.51
N PRO A 239 3.72 -2.55 18.12
CA PRO A 239 2.80 -3.46 18.80
C PRO A 239 2.21 -2.79 20.06
N PRO A 240 0.96 -3.09 20.42
CA PRO A 240 0.07 -4.08 19.81
C PRO A 240 -0.81 -3.52 18.67
N PHE A 241 -0.51 -2.33 18.14
CA PHE A 241 -1.42 -1.54 17.29
C PHE A 241 -1.24 -1.84 15.79
N PRO A 242 -2.16 -2.57 15.14
CA PRO A 242 -2.14 -2.72 13.69
C PRO A 242 -2.42 -1.37 12.99
N GLY A 243 -2.01 -1.25 11.73
CA GLY A 243 -2.41 -0.13 10.89
C GLY A 243 -3.91 -0.20 10.59
N VAL A 244 -4.55 0.97 10.51
CA VAL A 244 -5.97 1.08 10.18
C VAL A 244 -6.12 1.63 8.77
N PHE A 245 -6.98 0.98 8.01
CA PHE A 245 -7.26 1.23 6.61
C PHE A 245 -8.75 1.51 6.46
N THR A 246 -9.12 2.33 5.47
CA THR A 246 -10.52 2.41 5.03
C THR A 246 -10.89 1.11 4.33
N GLU A 247 -11.96 0.44 4.75
CA GLU A 247 -12.41 -0.82 4.16
C GLU A 247 -13.11 -0.56 2.82
N VAL A 248 -12.53 -1.03 1.71
CA VAL A 248 -13.00 -0.69 0.37
C VAL A 248 -14.40 -1.24 0.08
N SER A 249 -14.73 -2.43 0.59
CA SER A 249 -16.02 -3.09 0.38
C SER A 249 -17.20 -2.23 0.87
N ALA A 250 -16.98 -1.40 1.90
CA ALA A 250 -17.98 -0.47 2.44
C ALA A 250 -18.29 0.72 1.51
N TYR A 251 -17.43 1.00 0.53
CA TYR A 251 -17.53 2.18 -0.35
C TYR A 251 -17.69 1.84 -1.84
N VAL A 252 -17.80 0.57 -2.22
CA VAL A 252 -17.95 0.17 -3.64
C VAL A 252 -19.16 0.86 -4.29
N ASP A 253 -20.29 0.92 -3.59
CA ASP A 253 -21.50 1.60 -4.09
C ASP A 253 -21.24 3.09 -4.37
N TRP A 254 -20.58 3.79 -3.45
CA TRP A 254 -20.20 5.20 -3.60
C TRP A 254 -19.18 5.42 -4.73
N ILE A 255 -18.21 4.50 -4.89
CA ILE A 255 -17.24 4.55 -5.97
C ILE A 255 -17.96 4.48 -7.32
N VAL A 256 -18.86 3.51 -7.48
CA VAL A 256 -19.61 3.30 -8.72
C VAL A 256 -20.52 4.48 -9.03
N GLU A 257 -21.25 4.98 -8.03
CA GLU A 257 -22.13 6.15 -8.19
C GLU A 257 -21.36 7.38 -8.66
N THR A 258 -20.24 7.68 -7.98
CA THR A 258 -19.40 8.85 -8.30
C THR A 258 -18.82 8.76 -9.71
N VAL A 259 -18.24 7.61 -10.08
CA VAL A 259 -17.66 7.38 -11.40
C VAL A 259 -18.70 7.50 -12.52
N ASN A 260 -19.91 6.98 -12.30
CA ASN A 260 -20.99 7.01 -13.28
C ASN A 260 -21.58 8.42 -13.47
N SER A 261 -21.69 9.19 -12.38
CA SER A 261 -22.26 10.54 -12.42
C SER A 261 -21.43 11.55 -13.24
N CYS A 262 -20.16 11.23 -13.51
CA CYS A 262 -19.19 12.13 -14.14
C CYS A 262 -18.68 11.66 -15.52
N SER A 263 -19.26 10.58 -16.08
CA SER A 263 -18.85 10.04 -17.39
C SER A 263 -19.77 10.51 -18.53
N PRO A 264 -19.27 10.98 -19.68
CA PRO A 264 -20.12 11.24 -20.85
C PRO A 264 -20.77 9.94 -21.34
N PRO A 265 -21.98 9.99 -21.95
CA PRO A 265 -22.76 8.82 -22.31
C PRO A 265 -22.21 8.12 -23.57
N SER A 266 -20.95 7.68 -23.55
CA SER A 266 -20.39 6.68 -24.47
C SER A 266 -18.93 6.41 -24.12
N SER A 267 -18.68 5.43 -23.25
CA SER A 267 -17.63 4.40 -23.38
C SER A 267 -17.29 3.82 -22.01
N LEU A 268 -17.25 2.48 -21.96
CA LEU A 268 -16.79 1.63 -20.85
C LEU A 268 -17.80 1.49 -19.70
N TRP A 269 -18.81 0.68 -20.01
CA TRP A 269 -19.55 -0.15 -19.06
C TRP A 269 -18.68 -0.58 -17.86
N VAL A 270 -19.04 -0.07 -16.68
CA VAL A 270 -18.51 -0.42 -15.35
C VAL A 270 -18.83 -1.87 -14.94
N GLY A 271 -19.50 -2.64 -15.81
CA GLY A 271 -19.81 -4.07 -15.62
C GLY A 271 -18.60 -5.02 -15.55
N GLN A 272 -17.39 -4.50 -15.38
CA GLN A 272 -16.15 -5.26 -15.14
C GLN A 272 -15.34 -4.76 -13.93
N LEU A 273 -15.84 -3.77 -13.17
CA LEU A 273 -15.25 -3.42 -11.87
C LEU A 273 -15.67 -4.38 -10.75
N ILE A 274 -16.68 -5.22 -11.01
CA ILE A 274 -17.20 -6.22 -10.08
C ILE A 274 -17.15 -7.58 -10.80
N VAL A 275 -16.57 -8.59 -10.14
CA VAL A 275 -16.24 -9.95 -10.60
C VAL A 275 -15.02 -10.10 -11.54
N GLY A 276 -14.05 -10.89 -11.06
CA GLY A 276 -12.73 -11.09 -11.64
C GLY A 276 -12.70 -11.50 -13.11
N ARG A 277 -11.79 -10.87 -13.87
CA ARG A 277 -11.33 -11.45 -15.12
C ARG A 277 -10.43 -12.65 -14.81
N SER A 278 -10.85 -13.85 -15.19
CA SER A 278 -9.88 -14.84 -15.65
C SER A 278 -8.98 -14.17 -16.71
N PRO A 279 -7.66 -14.36 -16.68
CA PRO A 279 -6.77 -13.83 -17.71
C PRO A 279 -7.24 -14.30 -19.09
N PRO A 280 -7.14 -13.48 -20.15
CA PRO A 280 -7.45 -13.94 -21.48
C PRO A 280 -6.61 -15.17 -21.78
N SER A 281 -7.24 -16.24 -22.27
CA SER A 281 -6.52 -17.39 -22.79
C SER A 281 -5.52 -16.90 -23.83
N LEU A 282 -4.27 -17.31 -23.71
CA LEU A 282 -3.25 -17.12 -24.74
C LEU A 282 -3.66 -17.92 -25.98
N SER A 283 -4.57 -17.40 -26.78
CA SER A 283 -4.84 -17.87 -28.14
C SER A 283 -4.40 -16.80 -29.11
N SER A 284 -3.13 -16.94 -29.51
CA SER A 284 -2.62 -16.74 -30.88
C SER A 284 -3.53 -15.97 -31.84
N GLN A 285 -3.20 -14.70 -32.11
CA GLN A 285 -3.40 -14.09 -33.42
C GLN A 285 -2.59 -12.78 -33.52
N TRP A 286 -1.29 -12.93 -33.77
CA TRP A 286 -0.46 -12.02 -34.56
C TRP A 286 0.65 -12.86 -35.20
N ILE A 287 0.35 -13.44 -36.36
CA ILE A 287 1.32 -13.55 -37.46
C ILE A 287 1.09 -12.31 -38.31
#